data_AF-A0A915YWI7-F1
#
_entry.id   AF-A0A915YWI7-F1
#
_cell.length_a   1.000
_cell.length_b   1.000
_cell.length_c   1.000
_cell.angle_alpha   90.00
_cell.angle_beta   90.00
_cell.angle_gamma   90.00
#
_symmetry.space_group_name_H-M   'P 1'
#
loop_
_entity.id
_entity.type
_entity.pdbx_description
1 polymer ?
#
loop_
_entity_poly.entity_id
_entity_poly.type
_entity_poly.pdbx_seq_one_letter_code
_entity_poly.pdbx_strand_id
1 'polypeptide(L)'
;MEKNNISIKKDNIQIEKNKKIIGEGKTIAEIVGETIFFKHRKFLRSLNLLYIDQVLDMDGKTLLTWCQLYSRKFIQNTVSGNQHIQPAIYNIIKEIICEENSLSLKSQFIQQPVTSHLKGFNLMPIIFPNIEQYQIVMYKEGSSLAFGRFLNINEVNQQIKIQHLVRKSDVNEKNLILEFCKGCNRGIFSSSLSKPICYLSISSHNVFFIRHNSLKRNSFKEGFKLLGNQFQEFNKVLELHLHFQLHPHLYIPPDIRHHEYMCLYKFNIIDNYIDLSIDKLHLYYIKQKLETYVEREFHCYTDGSVKDLGKPSVSLVYGTTFYTPQKQFIDQFYSSGENNILVVKSELLPLLISLIVMPKQSTVHIFTDNDQKFSTFHKLQSKNFKITPRQYFKMINNGILWQIIMEIIEIYL
;
A
#
# COMPACT_ATOMS: atom_id res chain seq x y z
N MET A 1 37.96 2.48 22.55
CA MET A 1 37.21 1.61 21.63
C MET A 1 36.20 2.46 20.85
N GLU A 2 36.69 3.36 20.00
CA GLU A 2 35.88 4.41 19.33
C GLU A 2 35.67 4.15 17.82
N LYS A 3 35.99 2.96 17.30
CA LYS A 3 36.24 2.82 15.85
C LYS A 3 35.04 2.56 14.93
N ASN A 4 33.84 2.27 15.44
CA ASN A 4 32.71 1.85 14.59
C ASN A 4 31.41 2.64 14.86
N ASN A 5 31.40 3.95 14.61
CA ASN A 5 30.18 4.78 14.71
C ASN A 5 29.51 4.97 13.36
N ILE A 6 28.22 4.62 13.28
CA ILE A 6 27.34 4.92 12.14
C ILE A 6 26.54 6.17 12.50
N SER A 7 26.66 7.23 11.70
CA SER A 7 25.83 8.44 11.79
C SER A 7 25.16 8.71 10.44
N ILE A 8 23.93 9.21 10.46
CA ILE A 8 23.16 9.44 9.24
C ILE A 8 22.63 10.89 9.21
N LYS A 9 22.92 11.60 8.11
CA LYS A 9 22.39 12.95 7.81
C LYS A 9 21.73 12.94 6.44
N LYS A 10 20.68 13.74 6.31
CA LYS A 10 19.76 13.78 5.17
C LYS A 10 20.34 14.58 4.01
N ASP A 11 20.54 13.93 2.86
CA ASP A 11 20.73 14.60 1.58
C ASP A 11 19.59 14.22 0.63
N ASN A 12 19.05 15.22 -0.07
CA ASN A 12 17.88 15.11 -0.95
C ASN A 12 18.16 14.17 -2.13
N ILE A 13 17.44 13.04 -2.19
CA ILE A 13 17.57 12.06 -3.27
C ILE A 13 16.29 12.03 -4.12
N GLN A 14 16.45 12.27 -5.42
CA GLN A 14 15.44 12.02 -6.45
C GLN A 14 15.32 10.51 -6.73
N ILE A 15 14.09 9.99 -6.70
CA ILE A 15 13.75 8.59 -6.97
C ILE A 15 13.49 8.41 -8.47
N GLU A 16 14.35 7.64 -9.14
CA GLU A 16 14.09 7.18 -10.51
C GLU A 16 13.02 6.07 -10.53
N LYS A 17 12.06 6.21 -11.45
CA LYS A 17 10.80 5.45 -11.53
C LYS A 17 11.02 4.00 -12.02
N ASN A 18 11.02 3.03 -11.11
CA ASN A 18 10.81 1.62 -11.47
C ASN A 18 9.36 1.39 -11.91
N LYS A 19 9.13 1.23 -13.23
CA LYS A 19 7.81 0.96 -13.82
C LYS A 19 7.63 -0.53 -14.09
N LYS A 20 7.18 -1.30 -13.09
CA LYS A 20 6.69 -2.67 -13.31
C LYS A 20 5.27 -2.59 -13.89
N ILE A 21 5.03 -3.22 -15.04
CA ILE A 21 3.68 -3.34 -15.64
C ILE A 21 3.01 -4.55 -15.01
N ILE A 22 1.77 -4.39 -14.55
CA ILE A 22 0.99 -5.43 -13.87
C ILE A 22 0.00 -6.02 -14.86
N GLY A 23 -0.25 -7.31 -14.76
CA GLY A 23 -1.30 -7.99 -15.47
C GLY A 23 -0.92 -9.44 -15.67
N GLU A 24 -1.93 -10.29 -15.77
CA GLU A 24 -1.78 -11.74 -15.93
C GLU A 24 -2.51 -12.21 -17.19
N GLY A 25 -2.15 -13.40 -17.66
CA GLY A 25 -2.77 -14.04 -18.82
C GLY A 25 -2.27 -13.50 -20.16
N LYS A 26 -3.14 -13.57 -21.18
CA LYS A 26 -2.79 -13.24 -22.57
C LYS A 26 -2.38 -11.78 -22.73
N THR A 27 -1.33 -11.56 -23.52
CA THR A 27 -0.92 -10.20 -23.88
C THR A 27 -1.90 -9.59 -24.87
N ILE A 28 -1.98 -8.25 -24.91
CA ILE A 28 -2.76 -7.54 -25.93
C ILE A 28 -2.25 -7.91 -27.33
N ALA A 29 -0.93 -8.13 -27.48
CA ALA A 29 -0.30 -8.55 -28.73
C ALA A 29 -0.81 -9.91 -29.22
N GLU A 30 -0.96 -10.89 -28.33
CA GLU A 30 -1.53 -12.20 -28.65
C GLU A 30 -3.00 -12.12 -29.10
N ILE A 31 -3.74 -11.09 -28.68
CA ILE A 31 -5.16 -10.93 -29.00
C ILE A 31 -5.36 -10.18 -30.30
N VAL A 32 -4.68 -9.05 -30.49
CA VAL A 32 -4.87 -8.19 -31.68
C VAL A 32 -3.93 -8.56 -32.83
N GLY A 33 -2.94 -9.41 -32.59
CA GLY A 33 -1.87 -9.73 -33.54
C GLY A 33 -0.76 -8.68 -33.57
N GLU A 34 0.44 -9.12 -33.96
CA GLU A 34 1.66 -8.29 -33.91
C GLU A 34 1.56 -7.01 -34.74
N THR A 35 0.96 -7.08 -35.94
CA THR A 35 0.84 -5.93 -36.86
C THR A 35 0.04 -4.78 -36.23
N ILE A 36 -1.12 -5.09 -35.65
CA ILE A 36 -1.98 -4.12 -34.96
C ILE A 36 -1.31 -3.64 -33.68
N PHE A 37 -0.70 -4.55 -32.92
CA PHE A 37 0.01 -4.19 -31.70
C PHE A 37 1.14 -3.19 -31.97
N PHE A 38 2.00 -3.46 -32.96
CA PHE A 38 3.11 -2.57 -33.29
C PHE A 38 2.63 -1.21 -33.82
N LYS A 39 1.51 -1.16 -34.55
CA LYS A 39 0.86 0.09 -34.97
C LYS A 39 0.46 0.96 -33.78
N HIS A 40 -0.05 0.36 -32.70
CA HIS A 40 -0.55 1.07 -31.52
C HIS A 40 0.40 1.07 -30.31
N ARG A 41 1.60 0.49 -30.43
CA ARG A 41 2.55 0.25 -29.32
C ARG A 41 2.92 1.49 -28.51
N LYS A 42 3.10 2.65 -29.17
CA LYS A 42 3.49 3.89 -28.49
C LYS A 42 2.40 4.34 -27.51
N PHE A 43 1.14 4.20 -27.92
CA PHE A 43 -0.02 4.54 -27.11
C PHE A 43 -0.20 3.54 -25.96
N LEU A 44 -0.18 2.23 -26.24
CA LEU A 44 -0.28 1.20 -25.20
C LEU A 44 0.83 1.35 -24.15
N ARG A 45 2.08 1.60 -24.59
CA ARG A 45 3.21 1.87 -23.71
C ARG A 45 3.03 3.15 -22.88
N SER A 46 2.47 4.22 -23.45
CA SER A 46 2.17 5.42 -22.66
C SER A 46 1.16 5.14 -21.56
N LEU A 47 0.26 4.17 -21.75
CA LEU A 47 -0.77 3.79 -20.78
C LEU A 47 -0.36 2.65 -19.84
N ASN A 48 0.87 2.13 -19.99
CA ASN A 48 1.33 0.91 -19.32
C ASN A 48 0.37 -0.29 -19.51
N LEU A 49 -0.23 -0.40 -20.70
CA LEU A 49 -1.11 -1.51 -21.07
C LEU A 49 -0.31 -2.58 -21.83
N LEU A 50 -0.34 -3.80 -21.33
CA LEU A 50 0.36 -4.96 -21.90
C LEU A 50 -0.51 -6.22 -21.91
N TYR A 51 -1.30 -6.45 -20.86
CA TYR A 51 -2.12 -7.64 -20.68
C TYR A 51 -3.60 -7.33 -20.84
N ILE A 52 -4.37 -8.33 -21.26
CA ILE A 52 -5.82 -8.19 -21.37
C ILE A 52 -6.48 -8.00 -20.02
N ASP A 53 -5.97 -8.63 -18.96
CA ASP A 53 -6.50 -8.53 -17.60
C ASP A 53 -6.68 -7.07 -17.13
N GLN A 54 -5.77 -6.18 -17.56
CA GLN A 54 -5.77 -4.76 -17.20
C GLN A 54 -6.96 -3.99 -17.77
N VAL A 55 -7.60 -4.49 -18.84
CA VAL A 55 -8.75 -3.83 -19.47
C VAL A 55 -10.08 -4.48 -19.10
N LEU A 56 -10.06 -5.53 -18.26
CA LEU A 56 -11.25 -6.25 -17.80
C LEU A 56 -11.70 -5.79 -16.41
N ASP A 57 -12.96 -6.05 -16.10
CA ASP A 57 -13.54 -5.87 -14.77
C ASP A 57 -12.91 -6.80 -13.72
N MET A 58 -13.28 -6.59 -12.46
CA MET A 58 -12.74 -7.35 -11.33
C MET A 58 -13.06 -8.86 -11.42
N ASP A 59 -14.10 -9.28 -12.13
CA ASP A 59 -14.46 -10.69 -12.26
C ASP A 59 -13.87 -11.34 -13.52
N GLY A 60 -13.20 -10.58 -14.40
CA GLY A 60 -12.62 -11.08 -15.64
C GLY A 60 -13.67 -11.50 -16.68
N LYS A 61 -14.88 -10.93 -16.61
CA LYS A 61 -16.06 -11.31 -17.42
C LYS A 61 -16.54 -10.20 -18.35
N THR A 62 -16.22 -8.95 -18.04
CA THR A 62 -16.63 -7.80 -18.85
C THR A 62 -15.45 -6.89 -19.16
N LEU A 63 -15.47 -6.30 -20.36
CA LEU A 63 -14.51 -5.26 -20.77
C LEU A 63 -14.89 -3.94 -20.09
N LEU A 64 -13.91 -3.29 -19.46
CA LEU A 64 -14.11 -1.96 -18.88
C LEU A 64 -14.45 -0.95 -19.97
N THR A 65 -15.39 -0.05 -19.69
CA THR A 65 -15.60 1.13 -20.55
C THR A 65 -14.33 1.97 -20.62
N TRP A 66 -14.12 2.72 -21.71
CA TRP A 66 -12.95 3.62 -21.80
C TRP A 66 -12.87 4.60 -20.62
N CYS A 67 -14.01 5.10 -20.14
CA CYS A 67 -14.06 5.95 -18.95
C CYS A 67 -13.58 5.24 -17.68
N GLN A 68 -13.99 3.98 -17.46
CA GLN A 68 -13.54 3.17 -16.32
C GLN A 68 -12.07 2.78 -16.42
N LEU A 69 -11.59 2.51 -17.63
CA LEU A 69 -10.19 2.18 -17.87
C LEU A 69 -9.30 3.41 -17.64
N TYR A 70 -9.71 4.58 -18.15
CA TYR A 70 -8.99 5.83 -17.96
C TYR A 70 -8.86 6.23 -16.47
N SER A 71 -9.81 5.83 -15.63
CA SER A 71 -9.76 6.11 -14.19
C SER A 71 -8.72 5.27 -13.43
N ARG A 72 -8.07 4.29 -14.08
CA ARG A 72 -7.11 3.39 -13.41
C ARG A 72 -5.72 4.02 -13.27
N LYS A 73 -5.06 3.71 -12.14
CA LYS A 73 -3.75 4.28 -11.76
C LYS A 73 -2.64 4.03 -12.78
N PHE A 74 -2.64 2.87 -13.45
CA PHE A 74 -1.63 2.55 -14.46
C PHE A 74 -1.72 3.45 -15.71
N ILE A 75 -2.87 4.13 -15.93
CA ILE A 75 -3.13 5.08 -17.04
C ILE A 75 -3.01 6.56 -16.60
N GLN A 76 -3.44 6.90 -15.38
CA GLN A 76 -3.65 8.31 -14.97
C GLN A 76 -2.39 9.19 -14.93
N ASN A 77 -1.20 8.63 -14.74
CA ASN A 77 0.03 9.42 -14.61
C ASN A 77 0.61 9.92 -15.94
N THR A 78 -0.05 9.63 -17.06
CA THR A 78 0.54 9.76 -18.41
C THR A 78 -0.28 10.56 -19.40
N VAL A 79 -1.52 10.95 -19.07
CA VAL A 79 -2.41 11.63 -20.03
C VAL A 79 -2.99 12.90 -19.41
N SER A 80 -2.46 14.06 -19.82
CA SER A 80 -3.08 15.37 -19.62
C SER A 80 -3.88 15.73 -20.87
N GLY A 81 -5.12 15.23 -21.00
CA GLY A 81 -6.04 15.67 -22.06
C GLY A 81 -6.96 14.59 -22.65
N ASN A 82 -8.21 14.99 -22.88
CA ASN A 82 -9.29 14.32 -23.62
C ASN A 82 -9.68 12.89 -23.21
N GLN A 83 -10.25 12.76 -22.00
CA GLN A 83 -10.92 11.55 -21.47
C GLN A 83 -12.05 11.00 -22.37
N HIS A 84 -12.54 11.79 -23.32
CA HIS A 84 -13.70 11.47 -24.15
C HIS A 84 -13.36 10.80 -25.49
N ILE A 85 -12.09 10.87 -25.94
CA ILE A 85 -11.72 10.29 -27.22
C ILE A 85 -11.34 8.83 -26.99
N GLN A 86 -12.24 7.93 -27.39
CA GLN A 86 -12.02 6.50 -27.36
C GLN A 86 -10.97 6.12 -28.41
N PRO A 87 -9.85 5.48 -28.02
CA PRO A 87 -8.79 5.12 -28.95
C PRO A 87 -9.23 4.02 -29.92
N ALA A 88 -8.74 4.06 -31.17
CA ALA A 88 -9.03 3.02 -32.15
C ALA A 88 -8.65 1.60 -31.67
N ILE A 89 -7.53 1.46 -30.94
CA ILE A 89 -7.10 0.16 -30.39
C ILE A 89 -8.10 -0.41 -29.38
N TYR A 90 -8.83 0.44 -28.65
CA TYR A 90 -9.87 -0.02 -27.72
C TYR A 90 -11.06 -0.64 -28.49
N ASN A 91 -11.47 -0.04 -29.62
CA ASN A 91 -12.51 -0.61 -30.47
C ASN A 91 -12.10 -1.96 -31.05
N ILE A 92 -10.87 -2.06 -31.54
CA ILE A 92 -10.32 -3.32 -32.08
C ILE A 92 -10.35 -4.41 -31.01
N ILE A 93 -9.88 -4.11 -29.79
CA ILE A 93 -9.90 -5.05 -28.68
C ILE A 93 -11.35 -5.47 -28.37
N LYS A 94 -12.29 -4.51 -28.29
CA LYS A 94 -13.70 -4.77 -28.03
C LYS A 94 -14.32 -5.73 -29.06
N GLU A 95 -14.11 -5.47 -30.35
CA GLU A 95 -14.63 -6.29 -31.46
C GLU A 95 -14.10 -7.73 -31.41
N ILE A 96 -12.85 -7.92 -31.00
CA ILE A 96 -12.24 -9.25 -30.90
C ILE A 96 -12.81 -10.03 -29.71
N ILE A 97 -12.84 -9.42 -28.52
CA ILE A 97 -13.06 -10.15 -27.28
C ILE A 97 -14.51 -10.17 -26.77
N CYS A 98 -15.35 -9.21 -27.15
CA CYS A 98 -16.70 -9.06 -26.62
C CYS A 98 -17.75 -9.70 -27.53
N GLU A 99 -18.86 -10.10 -26.94
CA GLU A 99 -20.09 -10.46 -27.66
C GLU A 99 -20.67 -9.27 -28.43
N GLU A 100 -21.42 -9.55 -29.50
CA GLU A 100 -22.02 -8.51 -30.34
C GLU A 100 -22.88 -7.54 -29.51
N ASN A 101 -22.67 -6.23 -29.74
CA ASN A 101 -23.36 -5.15 -29.03
C ASN A 101 -23.25 -5.17 -27.50
N SER A 102 -22.28 -5.91 -26.93
CA SER A 102 -22.07 -6.03 -25.50
C SER A 102 -20.64 -5.64 -25.07
N LEU A 103 -20.43 -5.54 -23.76
CA LEU A 103 -19.11 -5.54 -23.12
C LEU A 103 -18.81 -6.88 -22.43
N SER A 104 -19.76 -7.82 -22.45
CA SER A 104 -19.54 -9.19 -22.00
C SER A 104 -18.52 -9.88 -22.90
N LEU A 105 -17.57 -10.59 -22.30
CA LEU A 105 -16.55 -11.32 -23.04
C LEU A 105 -17.13 -12.60 -23.65
N LYS A 106 -16.62 -12.98 -24.82
CA LYS A 106 -16.80 -14.32 -25.38
C LYS A 106 -16.19 -15.35 -24.43
N SER A 107 -16.80 -16.53 -24.35
CA SER A 107 -16.42 -17.59 -23.40
C SER A 107 -14.91 -17.92 -23.38
N GLN A 108 -14.27 -17.91 -24.55
CA GLN A 108 -12.83 -18.18 -24.72
C GLN A 108 -11.88 -17.11 -24.16
N PHE A 109 -12.38 -15.93 -23.81
CA PHE A 109 -11.62 -14.82 -23.22
C PHE A 109 -11.96 -14.57 -21.75
N ILE A 110 -12.93 -15.31 -21.18
CA ILE A 110 -13.25 -15.24 -19.76
C ILE A 110 -12.05 -15.74 -18.97
N GLN A 111 -11.58 -14.91 -18.03
CA GLN A 111 -10.48 -15.28 -17.14
C GLN A 111 -11.03 -15.92 -15.85
N GLN A 112 -10.24 -16.80 -15.24
CA GLN A 112 -10.59 -17.32 -13.91
C GLN A 112 -10.53 -16.18 -12.87
N PRO A 113 -11.42 -16.17 -11.86
CA PRO A 113 -11.62 -15.05 -10.95
C PRO A 113 -10.50 -14.84 -9.90
N VAL A 114 -9.28 -15.31 -10.18
CA VAL A 114 -8.15 -15.17 -9.27
C VAL A 114 -7.55 -13.78 -9.42
N THR A 115 -8.26 -12.75 -8.94
CA THR A 115 -7.66 -11.42 -8.89
C THR A 115 -6.67 -11.36 -7.74
N SER A 116 -5.40 -11.20 -8.06
CA SER A 116 -4.32 -10.94 -7.11
C SER A 116 -4.19 -9.45 -6.76
N HIS A 117 -4.96 -8.57 -7.40
CA HIS A 117 -4.86 -7.12 -7.23
C HIS A 117 -6.17 -6.38 -7.50
N LEU A 118 -6.22 -5.10 -7.13
CA LEU A 118 -7.39 -4.21 -7.33
C LEU A 118 -7.49 -3.60 -8.75
N LYS A 119 -6.85 -4.17 -9.76
CA LYS A 119 -6.87 -3.71 -11.17
C LYS A 119 -6.67 -2.20 -11.34
N GLY A 120 -5.66 -1.66 -10.62
CA GLY A 120 -5.34 -0.23 -10.67
C GLY A 120 -6.34 0.71 -9.99
N PHE A 121 -7.33 0.19 -9.23
CA PHE A 121 -8.05 1.00 -8.25
C PHE A 121 -7.11 1.41 -7.12
N ASN A 122 -7.22 2.68 -6.71
CA ASN A 122 -6.46 3.24 -5.61
C ASN A 122 -7.43 3.60 -4.48
N LEU A 123 -7.49 2.74 -3.46
CA LEU A 123 -8.23 3.02 -2.23
C LEU A 123 -7.46 4.05 -1.41
N MET A 124 -8.10 5.19 -1.13
CA MET A 124 -7.49 6.29 -0.39
C MET A 124 -8.04 6.31 1.05
N PRO A 125 -7.41 5.62 2.01
CA PRO A 125 -7.84 5.63 3.40
C PRO A 125 -7.75 7.04 4.03
N ILE A 126 -8.64 7.32 4.99
CA ILE A 126 -8.72 8.61 5.70
C ILE A 126 -7.56 8.74 6.70
N ILE A 127 -6.35 9.12 6.26
CA ILE A 127 -5.24 9.54 7.13
C ILE A 127 -4.42 10.65 6.45
N PHE A 128 -5.02 11.79 6.11
CA PHE A 128 -4.26 12.89 5.50
C PHE A 128 -4.69 14.26 6.04
N PRO A 129 -3.75 15.22 6.26
CA PRO A 129 -4.07 16.57 6.75
C PRO A 129 -4.69 17.52 5.70
N ASN A 130 -4.68 17.17 4.40
CA ASN A 130 -5.16 18.05 3.31
C ASN A 130 -6.45 17.52 2.67
N ILE A 131 -7.57 17.59 3.41
CA ILE A 131 -8.87 17.01 3.02
C ILE A 131 -9.70 17.97 2.12
N GLU A 132 -9.14 19.10 1.67
CA GLU A 132 -9.90 20.08 0.87
C GLU A 132 -10.43 19.54 -0.48
N GLN A 133 -9.85 18.45 -1.00
CA GLN A 133 -10.19 17.90 -2.32
C GLN A 133 -11.14 16.69 -2.32
N TYR A 134 -11.43 16.06 -1.17
CA TYR A 134 -12.25 14.84 -1.13
C TYR A 134 -13.46 14.98 -0.21
N GLN A 135 -14.65 14.97 -0.80
CA GLN A 135 -15.89 15.14 -0.05
C GLN A 135 -16.66 13.85 0.17
N ILE A 136 -16.46 12.80 -0.64
CA ILE A 136 -17.25 11.56 -0.56
C ILE A 136 -16.37 10.41 -0.08
N VAL A 137 -16.87 9.67 0.88
CA VAL A 137 -16.28 8.46 1.42
C VAL A 137 -17.19 7.27 1.18
N MET A 138 -16.57 6.09 1.09
CA MET A 138 -17.24 4.80 1.04
C MET A 138 -16.74 3.89 2.16
N TYR A 139 -17.63 3.05 2.66
CA TYR A 139 -17.37 2.13 3.77
C TYR A 139 -18.32 0.93 3.69
N LYS A 140 -18.02 -0.14 4.43
CA LYS A 140 -18.97 -1.26 4.61
C LYS A 140 -19.88 -1.00 5.81
N GLU A 141 -21.17 -1.20 5.60
CA GLU A 141 -22.18 -1.31 6.65
C GLU A 141 -22.73 -2.74 6.61
N GLY A 142 -22.28 -3.58 7.53
CA GLY A 142 -22.48 -5.02 7.44
C GLY A 142 -21.86 -5.58 6.16
N SER A 143 -22.66 -6.28 5.35
CA SER A 143 -22.24 -6.80 4.04
C SER A 143 -22.38 -5.77 2.91
N SER A 144 -23.05 -4.64 3.14
CA SER A 144 -23.41 -3.68 2.08
C SER A 144 -22.42 -2.51 1.96
N LEU A 145 -22.23 -2.02 0.74
CA LEU A 145 -21.47 -0.79 0.49
C LEU A 145 -22.35 0.43 0.80
N ALA A 146 -21.83 1.32 1.62
CA ALA A 146 -22.46 2.58 2.03
C ALA A 146 -21.58 3.78 1.71
N PHE A 147 -22.20 4.97 1.69
CA PHE A 147 -21.55 6.22 1.32
C PHE A 147 -21.83 7.33 2.33
N GLY A 148 -20.91 8.29 2.41
CA GLY A 148 -21.10 9.49 3.21
C GLY A 148 -20.32 10.66 2.62
N ARG A 149 -20.74 11.88 2.97
CA ARG A 149 -19.93 13.06 2.77
C ARG A 149 -19.08 13.29 4.01
N PHE A 150 -17.77 13.32 3.86
CA PHE A 150 -16.85 13.60 4.97
C PHE A 150 -17.12 14.99 5.56
N LEU A 151 -17.20 15.08 6.89
CA LEU A 151 -17.34 16.35 7.62
C LEU A 151 -16.08 16.63 8.45
N ASN A 152 -15.75 15.75 9.39
CA ASN A 152 -14.55 15.88 10.21
C ASN A 152 -14.09 14.52 10.78
N ILE A 153 -12.91 14.51 11.38
CA ILE A 153 -12.34 13.37 12.09
C ILE A 153 -12.04 13.78 13.54
N ASN A 154 -12.34 12.90 14.48
CA ASN A 154 -11.84 12.95 15.85
C ASN A 154 -10.63 12.02 15.93
N GLU A 155 -9.43 12.60 15.95
CA GLU A 155 -8.17 11.88 15.92
C GLU A 155 -7.93 11.05 17.20
N VAL A 156 -8.43 11.52 18.35
CA VAL A 156 -8.24 10.84 19.65
C VAL A 156 -8.95 9.49 19.67
N ASN A 157 -10.20 9.46 19.17
CA ASN A 157 -11.04 8.27 19.22
C ASN A 157 -11.10 7.51 17.89
N GLN A 158 -10.35 7.95 16.87
CA GLN A 158 -10.36 7.38 15.51
C GLN A 158 -11.79 7.24 14.94
N GLN A 159 -12.65 8.24 15.21
CA GLN A 159 -14.01 8.30 14.68
C GLN A 159 -14.14 9.42 13.66
N ILE A 160 -14.88 9.17 12.59
CA ILE A 160 -15.20 10.16 11.58
C ILE A 160 -16.67 10.54 11.66
N LYS A 161 -16.97 11.82 11.50
CA LYS A 161 -18.34 12.26 11.25
C LYS A 161 -18.54 12.41 9.75
N ILE A 162 -19.61 11.79 9.27
CA ILE A 162 -20.01 11.83 7.87
C ILE A 162 -21.47 12.26 7.78
N GLN A 163 -21.81 13.06 6.78
CA GLN A 163 -23.19 13.30 6.39
C GLN A 163 -23.67 12.11 5.55
N HIS A 164 -24.77 11.49 5.95
CA HIS A 164 -25.25 10.25 5.34
C HIS A 164 -25.73 10.48 3.89
N LEU A 165 -25.25 9.64 2.97
CA LEU A 165 -25.65 9.63 1.56
C LEU A 165 -26.38 8.32 1.22
N VAL A 166 -27.47 8.42 0.46
CA VAL A 166 -28.28 7.28 0.01
C VAL A 166 -28.12 7.13 -1.51
N ARG A 167 -27.87 5.91 -1.97
CA ARG A 167 -27.83 5.58 -3.41
C ARG A 167 -29.24 5.67 -4.02
N LYS A 168 -29.35 6.29 -5.19
CA LYS A 168 -30.57 6.33 -6.02
C LYS A 168 -30.46 5.57 -7.33
N SER A 169 -29.28 5.57 -7.94
CA SER A 169 -29.01 4.80 -9.18
C SER A 169 -29.07 3.30 -8.91
N ASP A 170 -29.49 2.50 -9.87
CA ASP A 170 -29.42 1.04 -9.79
C ASP A 170 -28.00 0.48 -9.64
N VAL A 171 -27.89 -0.80 -9.26
CA VAL A 171 -26.60 -1.48 -8.98
C VAL A 171 -25.69 -1.50 -10.21
N ASN A 172 -26.29 -1.69 -11.40
CA ASN A 172 -25.62 -1.85 -12.68
C ASN A 172 -25.59 -0.56 -13.51
N GLU A 173 -26.19 0.52 -13.01
CA GLU A 173 -26.20 1.79 -13.73
C GLU A 173 -24.78 2.31 -13.94
N LYS A 174 -24.53 2.89 -15.12
CA LYS A 174 -23.22 3.43 -15.52
C LYS A 174 -22.70 4.53 -14.59
N ASN A 175 -23.60 5.25 -13.92
CA ASN A 175 -23.27 6.36 -13.05
C ASN A 175 -23.85 6.11 -11.66
N LEU A 176 -23.06 6.38 -10.63
CA LEU A 176 -23.50 6.32 -9.26
C LEU A 176 -24.15 7.66 -8.86
N ILE A 177 -25.44 7.61 -8.51
CA ILE A 177 -26.19 8.77 -8.03
C ILE A 177 -26.40 8.63 -6.53
N LEU A 178 -25.93 9.61 -5.78
CA LEU A 178 -26.02 9.70 -4.32
C LEU A 178 -26.81 10.94 -3.94
N GLU A 179 -27.75 10.82 -3.01
CA GLU A 179 -28.51 11.94 -2.45
C GLU A 179 -28.30 12.05 -0.94
N PHE A 180 -28.43 13.27 -0.40
CA PHE A 180 -28.41 13.46 1.03
C PHE A 180 -29.59 12.74 1.68
N CYS A 181 -29.32 12.00 2.75
CA CYS A 181 -30.38 11.36 3.52
C CYS A 181 -31.30 12.42 4.14
N LYS A 182 -32.61 12.30 3.88
CA LYS A 182 -33.65 13.21 4.40
C LYS A 182 -34.12 12.86 5.82
N GLY A 183 -33.68 11.73 6.38
CA GLY A 183 -34.37 11.07 7.49
C GLY A 183 -34.00 9.60 7.58
N CYS A 184 -33.30 9.13 8.61
CA CYS A 184 -33.21 7.70 8.89
C CYS A 184 -33.01 7.43 10.38
N ASN A 185 -33.38 6.22 10.82
CA ASN A 185 -33.24 5.79 12.22
C ASN A 185 -31.78 5.64 12.67
N ARG A 186 -30.82 5.77 11.74
CA ARG A 186 -29.39 5.59 11.99
C ARG A 186 -28.66 6.90 12.23
N GLY A 187 -29.18 8.00 11.66
CA GLY A 187 -28.55 9.31 11.70
C GLY A 187 -28.93 10.09 12.94
N ILE A 188 -27.97 10.81 13.49
CA ILE A 188 -28.26 11.83 14.49
C ILE A 188 -28.70 13.09 13.72
N PHE A 189 -29.80 13.70 14.14
CA PHE A 189 -30.30 14.95 13.57
C PHE A 189 -29.79 16.13 14.39
N SER A 190 -29.01 17.00 13.76
CA SER A 190 -28.70 18.31 14.34
C SER A 190 -29.87 19.26 14.05
N SER A 191 -30.55 19.71 15.10
CA SER A 191 -31.61 20.72 15.07
C SER A 191 -31.08 22.16 15.11
N SER A 192 -29.77 22.36 15.23
CA SER A 192 -29.13 23.67 15.41
C SER A 192 -28.75 24.39 14.11
N LEU A 193 -29.01 23.77 12.95
CA LEU A 193 -28.84 24.38 11.63
C LEU A 193 -30.22 24.66 11.01
N SER A 194 -30.34 25.74 10.25
CA SER A 194 -31.57 26.12 9.50
C SER A 194 -32.05 25.05 8.49
N LYS A 195 -31.29 23.95 8.32
CA LYS A 195 -31.69 22.71 7.65
C LYS A 195 -31.18 21.50 8.44
N PRO A 196 -32.04 20.55 8.83
CA PRO A 196 -31.62 19.35 9.55
C PRO A 196 -30.73 18.47 8.64
N ILE A 197 -29.59 18.03 9.16
CA ILE A 197 -28.66 17.13 8.48
C ILE A 197 -28.61 15.79 9.22
N CYS A 198 -28.79 14.70 8.47
CA CYS A 198 -28.54 13.33 8.94
C CYS A 198 -27.03 13.04 8.93
N TYR A 199 -26.42 12.90 10.10
CA TYR A 199 -25.00 12.53 10.21
C TYR A 199 -24.78 11.24 10.99
N LEU A 200 -23.66 10.57 10.71
CA LEU A 200 -23.22 9.32 11.33
C LEU A 200 -21.82 9.53 11.92
N SER A 201 -21.57 8.93 13.09
CA SER A 201 -20.21 8.78 13.64
C SER A 201 -19.79 7.33 13.43
N ILE A 202 -18.79 7.08 12.60
CA ILE A 202 -18.30 5.73 12.30
C ILE A 202 -16.80 5.64 12.58
N SER A 203 -16.28 4.42 12.73
CA SER A 203 -14.83 4.21 12.85
C SER A 203 -14.11 4.69 11.58
N SER A 204 -12.91 5.25 11.72
CA SER A 204 -12.04 5.59 10.59
C SER A 204 -11.47 4.35 9.87
N HIS A 205 -11.52 3.18 10.50
CA HIS A 205 -11.06 1.93 9.92
C HIS A 205 -11.91 1.53 8.71
N ASN A 206 -11.26 1.11 7.61
CA ASN A 206 -11.90 0.68 6.37
C ASN A 206 -12.86 1.71 5.74
N VAL A 207 -12.59 2.99 5.97
CA VAL A 207 -13.24 4.09 5.25
C VAL A 207 -12.28 4.69 4.24
N PHE A 208 -12.75 4.81 3.00
CA PHE A 208 -11.95 5.24 1.87
C PHE A 208 -12.58 6.42 1.15
N PHE A 209 -11.77 7.43 0.82
CA PHE A 209 -12.17 8.49 -0.08
C PHE A 209 -12.35 7.97 -1.51
N ILE A 210 -13.39 8.46 -2.17
CA ILE A 210 -13.56 8.28 -3.60
C ILE A 210 -12.78 9.38 -4.32
N ARG A 211 -11.80 9.00 -5.16
CA ARG A 211 -10.87 9.96 -5.79
C ARG A 211 -11.60 10.87 -6.80
N HIS A 212 -11.27 12.17 -6.76
CA HIS A 212 -11.88 13.27 -7.53
C HIS A 212 -11.52 13.31 -9.05
N ASN A 213 -10.63 12.43 -9.53
CA ASN A 213 -10.05 12.58 -10.88
C ASN A 213 -10.95 12.10 -12.03
N SER A 214 -11.99 11.34 -11.72
CA SER A 214 -13.03 11.06 -12.67
C SER A 214 -14.18 12.04 -12.37
N LEU A 215 -14.31 13.04 -13.25
CA LEU A 215 -15.57 13.61 -13.72
C LEU A 215 -16.02 14.94 -13.09
N LYS A 216 -16.42 15.81 -14.02
CA LYS A 216 -17.26 16.99 -13.81
C LYS A 216 -18.35 16.66 -12.81
N ARG A 217 -18.20 17.19 -11.61
CA ARG A 217 -19.21 17.14 -10.58
C ARG A 217 -20.38 17.99 -11.07
N ASN A 218 -21.51 17.35 -11.37
CA ASN A 218 -22.77 18.05 -11.23
C ASN A 218 -23.18 17.85 -9.78
N SER A 219 -22.54 18.59 -8.86
CA SER A 219 -23.09 18.74 -7.52
C SER A 219 -24.39 19.50 -7.68
N PHE A 220 -25.50 18.81 -7.47
CA PHE A 220 -26.81 19.45 -7.40
C PHE A 220 -27.14 19.70 -5.93
N LYS A 221 -28.13 20.56 -5.66
CA LYS A 221 -28.49 20.96 -4.30
C LYS A 221 -28.77 19.77 -3.36
N GLU A 222 -29.14 18.62 -3.91
CA GLU A 222 -29.60 17.46 -3.15
C GLU A 222 -28.63 16.26 -3.15
N GLY A 223 -27.49 16.34 -3.85
CA GLY A 223 -26.59 15.18 -3.95
C GLY A 223 -25.43 15.27 -4.95
N PHE A 224 -24.96 14.09 -5.35
CA PHE A 224 -23.78 13.88 -6.20
C PHE A 224 -24.07 12.87 -7.30
N LYS A 225 -23.65 13.21 -8.54
CA LYS A 225 -23.58 12.28 -9.67
C LYS A 225 -22.12 11.95 -9.98
N LEU A 226 -21.71 10.74 -9.66
CA LEU A 226 -20.40 10.18 -9.98
C LEU A 226 -20.53 9.44 -11.32
N LEU A 227 -20.20 10.14 -12.41
CA LEU A 227 -20.26 9.57 -13.75
C LEU A 227 -19.33 8.33 -13.86
N GLY A 228 -19.56 7.40 -14.78
CA GLY A 228 -18.63 6.30 -15.09
C GLY A 228 -18.11 5.43 -13.92
N ASN A 229 -18.72 5.54 -12.74
CA ASN A 229 -18.39 4.82 -11.52
C ASN A 229 -19.65 4.04 -11.16
N GLN A 230 -19.58 2.71 -11.20
CA GLN A 230 -20.71 1.85 -10.91
C GLN A 230 -20.69 1.41 -9.44
N PHE A 231 -21.86 1.19 -8.86
CA PHE A 231 -21.95 0.70 -7.47
C PHE A 231 -21.30 -0.67 -7.33
N GLN A 232 -21.59 -1.60 -8.24
CA GLN A 232 -21.06 -2.97 -8.21
C GLN A 232 -19.53 -3.00 -8.23
N GLU A 233 -18.91 -2.12 -9.01
CA GLU A 233 -17.46 -1.99 -9.13
C GLU A 233 -16.82 -1.58 -7.79
N PHE A 234 -17.33 -0.53 -7.15
CA PHE A 234 -16.87 -0.14 -5.82
C PHE A 234 -17.12 -1.22 -4.77
N ASN A 235 -18.27 -1.90 -4.83
CA ASN A 235 -18.61 -2.95 -3.88
C ASN A 235 -17.60 -4.10 -3.97
N LYS A 236 -17.27 -4.52 -5.20
CA LYS A 236 -16.30 -5.59 -5.45
C LYS A 236 -14.88 -5.19 -5.05
N VAL A 237 -14.47 -3.95 -5.33
CA VAL A 237 -13.16 -3.43 -4.90
C VAL A 237 -13.02 -3.49 -3.38
N LEU A 238 -14.07 -3.09 -2.65
CA LEU A 238 -14.04 -3.12 -1.19
C LEU A 238 -14.07 -4.54 -0.63
N GLU A 239 -14.84 -5.45 -1.24
CA GLU A 239 -14.83 -6.88 -0.90
C GLU A 239 -13.45 -7.51 -1.09
N LEU A 240 -12.81 -7.26 -2.23
CA LEU A 240 -11.46 -7.74 -2.49
C LEU A 240 -10.44 -7.12 -1.56
N HIS A 241 -10.58 -5.83 -1.22
CA HIS A 241 -9.71 -5.20 -0.24
C HIS A 241 -9.79 -5.88 1.13
N LEU A 242 -11.00 -6.15 1.62
CA LEU A 242 -11.20 -6.88 2.88
C LEU A 242 -10.67 -8.32 2.80
N HIS A 243 -10.87 -8.98 1.66
CA HIS A 243 -10.30 -10.31 1.43
C HIS A 243 -8.76 -10.30 1.49
N PHE A 244 -8.11 -9.32 0.86
CA PHE A 244 -6.65 -9.16 0.92
C PHE A 244 -6.15 -8.75 2.31
N GLN A 245 -6.94 -8.02 3.11
CA GLN A 245 -6.58 -7.77 4.51
C GLN A 245 -6.52 -9.07 5.32
N LEU A 246 -7.43 -10.01 5.06
CA LEU A 246 -7.45 -11.33 5.70
C LEU A 246 -6.43 -12.31 5.10
N HIS A 247 -6.09 -12.14 3.82
CA HIS A 247 -5.15 -12.99 3.09
C HIS A 247 -4.08 -12.16 2.36
N PRO A 248 -3.14 -11.50 3.08
CA PRO A 248 -2.18 -10.57 2.47
C PRO A 248 -1.26 -11.20 1.43
N HIS A 249 -0.96 -12.49 1.57
CA HIS A 249 -0.11 -13.26 0.65
C HIS A 249 -0.71 -13.39 -0.77
N LEU A 250 -2.02 -13.21 -0.92
CA LEU A 250 -2.69 -13.23 -2.23
C LEU A 250 -2.61 -11.89 -2.96
N TYR A 251 -2.26 -10.81 -2.25
CA TYR A 251 -2.23 -9.47 -2.82
C TYR A 251 -0.89 -9.16 -3.47
N ILE A 252 -0.92 -8.86 -4.77
CA ILE A 252 0.20 -8.38 -5.55
C ILE A 252 0.03 -6.87 -5.73
N PRO A 253 0.84 -6.03 -5.07
CA PRO A 253 0.71 -4.59 -5.18
C PRO A 253 0.97 -4.13 -6.63
N PRO A 254 0.12 -3.23 -7.16
CA PRO A 254 0.22 -2.76 -8.54
C PRO A 254 1.51 -1.95 -8.81
N ASP A 255 2.20 -1.54 -7.77
CA ASP A 255 3.37 -0.69 -7.85
C ASP A 255 4.19 -0.99 -6.62
N ILE A 256 5.49 -1.26 -6.78
CA ILE A 256 6.39 -1.40 -5.62
C ILE A 256 6.35 -0.12 -4.78
N ARG A 257 6.07 1.03 -5.40
CA ARG A 257 5.85 2.30 -4.71
C ARG A 257 4.59 2.32 -3.85
N HIS A 258 3.65 1.40 -4.03
CA HIS A 258 2.47 1.23 -3.18
C HIS A 258 2.72 0.22 -2.07
N HIS A 259 3.63 -0.74 -2.26
CA HIS A 259 4.22 -1.48 -1.16
C HIS A 259 5.03 -0.50 -0.31
N GLU A 260 5.94 0.27 -0.89
CA GLU A 260 6.62 1.39 -0.23
C GLU A 260 5.60 2.37 0.38
N TYR A 261 4.59 2.90 -0.34
CA TYR A 261 3.60 3.82 0.27
C TYR A 261 2.74 3.22 1.40
N MET A 262 2.37 1.93 1.33
CA MET A 262 1.57 1.27 2.38
C MET A 262 2.46 0.87 3.56
N CYS A 263 3.68 0.40 3.30
CA CYS A 263 4.71 0.04 4.29
C CYS A 263 5.33 1.29 4.96
N LEU A 264 5.44 2.41 4.24
CA LEU A 264 5.94 3.69 4.77
C LEU A 264 4.95 4.38 5.71
N TYR A 265 3.64 4.13 5.56
CA TYR A 265 2.65 5.03 6.19
C TYR A 265 1.54 4.40 7.04
N LYS A 266 1.26 3.08 7.03
CA LYS A 266 0.06 2.57 7.78
C LYS A 266 0.12 1.25 8.53
N PHE A 267 1.26 0.58 8.57
CA PHE A 267 1.42 -0.56 9.48
C PHE A 267 2.63 -0.28 10.36
N ASN A 268 2.59 -0.72 11.61
CA ASN A 268 3.78 -0.61 12.45
C ASN A 268 4.89 -1.35 11.71
N ILE A 269 6.08 -0.76 11.59
CA ILE A 269 7.24 -1.37 10.92
C ILE A 269 7.49 -2.78 11.50
N ILE A 270 7.17 -2.98 12.78
CA ILE A 270 7.15 -4.29 13.45
C ILE A 270 6.26 -5.30 12.69
N ASP A 271 5.02 -4.95 12.35
CA ASP A 271 4.10 -5.87 11.65
C ASP A 271 4.52 -6.20 10.23
N ASN A 272 5.21 -5.27 9.56
CA ASN A 272 5.62 -5.44 8.16
C ASN A 272 6.77 -6.43 8.00
N TYR A 273 7.68 -6.49 8.98
CA TYR A 273 8.95 -7.20 8.83
C TYR A 273 9.19 -8.30 9.86
N ILE A 274 8.44 -8.32 10.96
CA ILE A 274 8.58 -9.33 12.01
C ILE A 274 7.42 -10.33 11.89
N ASP A 275 7.74 -11.63 11.91
CA ASP A 275 6.74 -12.72 11.92
C ASP A 275 6.31 -13.06 13.37
N LEU A 276 5.25 -13.85 13.53
CA LEU A 276 4.69 -14.33 14.80
C LEU A 276 5.68 -15.15 15.65
N SER A 277 6.80 -15.60 15.08
CA SER A 277 7.84 -16.35 15.78
C SER A 277 8.70 -15.50 16.73
N ILE A 278 8.60 -14.18 16.65
CA ILE A 278 9.34 -13.22 17.48
C ILE A 278 8.33 -12.51 18.39
N ASP A 279 8.72 -12.24 19.65
CA ASP A 279 7.87 -11.58 20.63
C ASP A 279 7.56 -10.12 20.25
N LYS A 280 6.54 -9.96 19.40
CA LYS A 280 6.08 -8.66 18.92
C LYS A 280 5.58 -7.77 20.06
N LEU A 281 4.92 -8.34 21.07
CA LEU A 281 4.38 -7.58 22.19
C LEU A 281 5.49 -6.85 22.95
N HIS A 282 6.62 -7.53 23.16
CA HIS A 282 7.78 -6.92 23.76
C HIS A 282 8.39 -5.82 22.87
N LEU A 283 8.46 -6.02 21.55
CA LEU A 283 8.91 -4.98 20.62
C LEU A 283 8.01 -3.74 20.64
N TYR A 284 6.68 -3.92 20.73
CA TYR A 284 5.73 -2.83 20.90
C TYR A 284 5.96 -2.06 22.19
N TYR A 285 6.18 -2.78 23.30
CA TYR A 285 6.46 -2.18 24.59
C TYR A 285 7.74 -1.33 24.56
N ILE A 286 8.85 -1.88 24.02
CA ILE A 286 10.11 -1.15 23.90
C ILE A 286 9.93 0.12 23.06
N LYS A 287 9.22 0.02 21.93
CA LYS A 287 8.94 1.17 21.06
C LYS A 287 8.18 2.27 21.78
N GLN A 288 7.08 1.92 22.47
CA GLN A 288 6.31 2.89 23.26
C GLN A 288 7.17 3.55 24.34
N LYS A 289 8.00 2.77 25.02
CA LYS A 289 8.91 3.27 26.06
C LYS A 289 9.92 4.25 25.48
N LEU A 290 10.57 3.93 24.36
CA LEU A 290 11.50 4.84 23.67
C LEU A 290 10.82 6.14 23.21
N GLU A 291 9.56 6.08 22.77
CA GLU A 291 8.79 7.25 22.34
C GLU A 291 8.54 8.28 23.47
N THR A 292 8.62 7.84 24.73
CA THR A 292 8.47 8.73 25.91
C THR A 292 9.70 9.61 26.20
N TYR A 293 10.86 9.28 25.63
CA TYR A 293 12.10 10.02 25.90
C TYR A 293 12.21 11.29 25.04
N VAL A 294 12.57 12.40 25.67
CA VAL A 294 12.67 13.73 25.03
C VAL A 294 13.93 13.87 24.19
N GLU A 295 15.05 13.30 24.64
CA GLU A 295 16.38 13.52 24.04
C GLU A 295 16.51 12.92 22.62
N ARG A 296 15.60 12.01 22.22
CA ARG A 296 15.51 11.37 20.89
C ARG A 296 16.85 10.82 20.36
N GLU A 297 17.82 10.60 21.23
CA GLU A 297 19.12 10.03 20.92
C GLU A 297 19.31 8.75 21.73
N PHE A 298 19.72 7.67 21.07
CA PHE A 298 19.78 6.33 21.67
C PHE A 298 21.06 5.59 21.29
N HIS A 299 21.61 4.85 22.26
CA HIS A 299 22.74 3.96 22.08
C HIS A 299 22.26 2.51 22.13
N CYS A 300 22.50 1.76 21.07
CA CYS A 300 22.09 0.36 20.94
C CYS A 300 23.33 -0.52 20.88
N TYR A 301 23.38 -1.58 21.67
CA TYR A 301 24.42 -2.61 21.56
C TYR A 301 23.77 -3.88 21.04
N THR A 302 24.34 -4.44 19.98
CA THR A 302 23.79 -5.59 19.27
C THR A 302 24.76 -6.75 19.32
N ASP A 303 24.24 -7.95 19.60
CA ASP A 303 25.02 -9.17 19.67
C ASP A 303 24.19 -10.37 19.19
N GLY A 304 24.86 -11.35 18.60
CA GLY A 304 24.27 -12.56 18.05
C GLY A 304 25.25 -13.72 18.08
N SER A 305 24.86 -14.83 18.71
CA SER A 305 25.67 -16.03 18.82
C SER A 305 24.97 -17.24 18.19
N VAL A 306 25.77 -18.16 17.67
CA VAL A 306 25.30 -19.43 17.10
C VAL A 306 26.04 -20.59 17.73
N LYS A 307 25.29 -21.61 18.13
CA LYS A 307 25.82 -22.86 18.65
C LYS A 307 25.55 -23.99 17.66
N ASP A 308 26.47 -24.96 17.62
CA ASP A 308 26.32 -26.19 16.85
C ASP A 308 26.24 -25.99 15.32
N LEU A 309 27.02 -25.03 14.81
CA LEU A 309 27.08 -24.72 13.38
C LEU A 309 27.42 -25.95 12.53
N GLY A 310 26.60 -26.23 11.51
CA GLY A 310 26.78 -27.36 10.61
C GLY A 310 26.13 -28.67 11.08
N LYS A 311 25.47 -28.69 12.25
CA LYS A 311 24.64 -29.81 12.70
C LYS A 311 23.17 -29.63 12.29
N PRO A 312 22.36 -30.71 12.26
CA PRO A 312 20.93 -30.63 11.91
C PRO A 312 20.13 -29.69 12.81
N SER A 313 20.53 -29.58 14.09
CA SER A 313 19.97 -28.67 15.08
C SER A 313 20.98 -27.57 15.41
N VAL A 314 20.83 -26.42 14.74
CA VAL A 314 21.58 -25.20 15.03
C VAL A 314 20.75 -24.35 15.99
N SER A 315 21.36 -23.90 17.09
CA SER A 315 20.72 -23.00 18.05
C SER A 315 21.26 -21.58 17.89
N LEU A 316 20.35 -20.62 17.87
CA LEU A 316 20.62 -19.20 17.66
C LEU A 316 20.22 -18.43 18.91
N VAL A 317 21.04 -17.47 19.34
CA VAL A 317 20.65 -16.46 20.32
C VAL A 317 21.04 -15.10 19.77
N TYR A 318 20.14 -14.12 19.89
CA TYR A 318 20.42 -12.77 19.43
C TYR A 318 19.68 -11.75 20.27
N GLY A 319 20.25 -10.56 20.40
CA GLY A 319 19.65 -9.51 21.20
C GLY A 319 20.22 -8.13 20.97
N THR A 320 19.46 -7.14 21.45
CA THR A 320 19.84 -5.74 21.46
C THR A 320 19.46 -5.11 22.80
N THR A 321 20.33 -4.24 23.30
CA THR A 321 20.09 -3.45 24.52
C THR A 321 20.08 -1.96 24.18
N PHE A 322 19.19 -1.20 24.81
CA PHE A 322 18.92 0.20 24.52
C PHE A 322 19.32 1.09 25.70
N TYR A 323 20.05 2.17 25.42
CA TYR A 323 20.54 3.12 26.41
C TYR A 323 20.31 4.57 25.96
N THR A 324 20.27 5.48 26.94
CA THR A 324 20.39 6.93 26.67
C THR A 324 21.84 7.32 26.34
N PRO A 325 22.10 8.55 25.85
CA PRO A 325 23.46 9.02 25.59
C PRO A 325 24.35 9.00 26.84
N GLN A 326 23.75 9.21 28.02
CA GLN A 326 24.39 9.14 29.34
C GLN A 326 24.55 7.70 29.85
N LYS A 327 24.37 6.70 28.98
CA LYS A 327 24.48 5.25 29.27
C LYS A 327 23.50 4.76 30.33
N GLN A 328 22.34 5.41 30.49
CA GLN A 328 21.28 4.88 31.35
C GLN A 328 20.55 3.77 30.59
N PHE A 329 20.39 2.61 31.23
CA PHE A 329 19.67 1.49 30.65
C PHE A 329 18.19 1.83 30.46
N ILE A 330 17.68 1.62 29.26
CA ILE A 330 16.27 1.81 28.92
C ILE A 330 15.57 0.45 28.93
N ASP A 331 15.98 -0.45 28.04
CA ASP A 331 15.39 -1.79 27.89
C ASP A 331 16.28 -2.74 27.09
N GLN A 332 15.86 -4.00 26.97
CA GLN A 332 16.54 -5.00 26.15
C GLN A 332 15.57 -5.96 25.47
N PHE A 333 15.95 -6.42 24.28
CA PHE A 333 15.28 -7.49 23.58
C PHE A 333 16.25 -8.63 23.32
N TYR A 334 15.85 -9.87 23.61
CA TYR A 334 16.58 -11.06 23.21
C TYR A 334 15.61 -12.15 22.79
N SER A 335 16.05 -13.01 21.88
CA SER A 335 15.27 -14.15 21.41
C SER A 335 16.20 -15.27 20.98
N SER A 336 15.67 -16.48 20.95
CA SER A 336 16.36 -17.68 20.48
C SER A 336 15.57 -18.38 19.40
N GLY A 337 16.27 -19.10 18.53
CA GLY A 337 15.67 -19.88 17.44
C GLY A 337 16.39 -21.20 17.23
N GLU A 338 15.69 -22.18 16.66
CA GLU A 338 16.20 -23.51 16.34
C GLU A 338 16.02 -23.82 14.85
N ASN A 339 17.00 -24.52 14.28
CA ASN A 339 17.01 -25.12 12.93
C ASN A 339 17.13 -24.13 11.73
N ASN A 340 17.97 -24.49 10.74
CA ASN A 340 18.08 -23.85 9.42
C ASN A 340 18.35 -22.32 9.38
N ILE A 341 19.12 -21.79 10.32
CA ILE A 341 19.50 -20.37 10.36
C ILE A 341 21.02 -20.22 10.19
N LEU A 342 21.44 -19.43 9.19
CA LEU A 342 22.85 -19.07 8.93
C LEU A 342 23.38 -18.12 10.03
N VAL A 343 24.67 -18.19 10.41
CA VAL A 343 25.36 -17.26 11.35
C VAL A 343 25.09 -15.79 11.04
N VAL A 344 25.01 -15.46 9.75
CA VAL A 344 24.79 -14.08 9.31
C VAL A 344 23.39 -13.58 9.74
N LYS A 345 22.43 -14.46 10.05
CA LYS A 345 21.09 -14.09 10.54
C LYS A 345 21.07 -13.78 12.05
N SER A 346 21.79 -14.50 12.94
CA SER A 346 21.86 -14.13 14.38
C SER A 346 22.36 -12.73 14.56
N GLU A 347 23.21 -12.31 13.64
CA GLU A 347 23.93 -11.06 13.72
C GLU A 347 23.09 -9.92 13.11
N LEU A 348 22.46 -10.14 11.95
CA LEU A 348 21.64 -9.09 11.32
C LEU A 348 20.29 -8.87 11.99
N LEU A 349 19.72 -9.86 12.68
CA LEU A 349 18.42 -9.73 13.35
C LEU A 349 18.42 -8.69 14.49
N PRO A 350 19.41 -8.66 15.41
CA PRO A 350 19.60 -7.60 16.38
C PRO A 350 19.62 -6.22 15.76
N LEU A 351 20.41 -6.04 14.69
CA LEU A 351 20.52 -4.77 13.98
C LEU A 351 19.17 -4.32 13.42
N LEU A 352 18.44 -5.25 12.80
CA LEU A 352 17.09 -5.01 12.30
C LEU A 352 16.14 -4.59 13.44
N ILE A 353 16.13 -5.34 14.54
CA ILE A 353 15.26 -5.07 15.69
C ILE A 353 15.58 -3.70 16.30
N SER A 354 16.87 -3.37 16.47
CA SER A 354 17.29 -2.07 16.98
C SER A 354 16.74 -0.93 16.13
N LEU A 355 16.63 -1.08 14.81
CA LEU A 355 16.09 -0.04 13.92
C LEU A 355 14.55 0.00 13.92
N ILE A 356 13.89 -1.16 13.98
CA ILE A 356 12.42 -1.24 13.88
C ILE A 356 11.70 -0.58 15.06
N VAL A 357 12.26 -0.70 16.27
CA VAL A 357 11.64 -0.15 17.48
C VAL A 357 11.92 1.34 17.67
N MET A 358 12.77 1.95 16.83
CA MET A 358 13.20 3.32 17.04
C MET A 358 12.07 4.32 16.78
N PRO A 359 11.94 5.36 17.61
CA PRO A 359 11.04 6.46 17.32
C PRO A 359 11.47 7.19 16.05
N LYS A 360 10.49 7.75 15.32
CA LYS A 360 10.78 8.60 14.16
C LYS A 360 11.63 9.81 14.56
N GLN A 361 12.50 10.27 13.66
CA GLN A 361 13.38 11.42 13.85
C GLN A 361 14.34 11.29 15.06
N SER A 362 14.74 10.07 15.39
CA SER A 362 15.74 9.81 16.43
C SER A 362 17.14 9.67 15.84
N THR A 363 18.14 10.02 16.64
CA THR A 363 19.56 9.73 16.35
C THR A 363 19.91 8.42 17.04
N VAL A 364 20.41 7.44 16.29
CA VAL A 364 20.69 6.10 16.82
C VAL A 364 22.14 5.74 16.56
N HIS A 365 22.87 5.42 17.62
CA HIS A 365 24.23 4.89 17.55
C HIS A 365 24.19 3.40 17.83
N ILE A 366 24.51 2.58 16.83
CA ILE A 366 24.50 1.11 16.95
C ILE A 366 25.92 0.60 17.05
N PHE A 367 26.20 -0.09 18.15
CA PHE A 367 27.48 -0.73 18.44
C PHE A 367 27.38 -2.23 18.16
N THR A 368 28.30 -2.73 17.34
CA THR A 368 28.45 -4.16 17.01
C THR A 368 29.94 -4.49 16.88
N ASP A 369 30.30 -5.70 17.27
CA ASP A 369 31.62 -6.31 17.11
C ASP A 369 31.77 -7.04 15.76
N ASN A 370 30.71 -7.12 14.96
CA ASN A 370 30.72 -7.80 13.68
C ASN A 370 31.24 -6.92 12.53
N ASP A 371 32.52 -7.07 12.19
CA ASP A 371 33.20 -6.35 11.10
C ASP A 371 32.53 -6.53 9.72
N GLN A 372 31.87 -7.67 9.48
CA GLN A 372 31.16 -7.91 8.22
C GLN A 372 29.91 -7.05 8.11
N LYS A 373 29.15 -6.86 9.21
CA LYS A 373 28.02 -5.92 9.22
C LYS A 373 28.51 -4.50 8.98
N PHE A 374 29.54 -4.09 9.71
CA PHE A 374 30.10 -2.75 9.63
C PHE A 374 30.58 -2.42 8.21
N SER A 375 31.39 -3.30 7.62
CA SER A 375 31.90 -3.12 6.27
C SER A 375 30.81 -3.16 5.20
N THR A 376 29.79 -4.01 5.35
CA THR A 376 28.66 -4.06 4.41
C THR A 376 27.82 -2.80 4.50
N PHE A 377 27.52 -2.31 5.71
CA PHE A 377 26.80 -1.07 5.91
C PHE A 377 27.50 0.11 5.24
N HIS A 378 28.81 0.31 5.49
CA HIS A 378 29.54 1.43 4.88
C HIS A 378 29.65 1.31 3.34
N LYS A 379 29.73 0.09 2.79
CA LYS A 379 29.62 -0.15 1.34
C LYS A 379 28.26 0.25 0.77
N LEU A 380 27.18 0.07 1.53
CA LEU A 380 25.84 0.50 1.12
C LEU A 380 25.66 2.02 1.30
N GLN A 381 26.17 2.57 2.40
CA GLN A 381 26.13 4.00 2.70
C GLN A 381 26.86 4.82 1.62
N SER A 382 28.06 4.38 1.20
CA SER A 382 28.80 5.02 0.09
C SER A 382 28.08 4.98 -1.26
N LYS A 383 27.03 4.16 -1.40
CA LYS A 383 26.14 4.11 -2.57
C LYS A 383 24.80 4.78 -2.32
N ASN A 384 24.67 5.57 -1.26
CA ASN A 384 23.41 6.17 -0.82
C ASN A 384 22.28 5.16 -0.66
N PHE A 385 22.61 3.94 -0.18
CA PHE A 385 21.69 2.83 0.00
C PHE A 385 20.94 2.40 -1.27
N LYS A 386 21.43 2.79 -2.47
CA LYS A 386 20.90 2.35 -3.75
C LYS A 386 21.70 1.17 -4.29
N ILE A 387 21.03 0.04 -4.49
CA ILE A 387 21.61 -1.13 -5.15
C ILE A 387 20.84 -1.49 -6.42
N THR A 388 21.58 -1.84 -7.47
CA THR A 388 20.98 -2.38 -8.69
C THR A 388 20.57 -3.85 -8.48
N PRO A 389 19.59 -4.39 -9.25
CA PRO A 389 19.22 -5.81 -9.15
C PRO A 389 20.41 -6.75 -9.31
N ARG A 390 21.35 -6.43 -10.21
CA ARG A 390 22.59 -7.20 -10.40
C ARG A 390 23.50 -7.18 -9.17
N GLN A 391 23.54 -6.09 -8.42
CA GLN A 391 24.31 -6.00 -7.18
C GLN A 391 23.61 -6.74 -6.04
N TYR A 392 22.28 -6.68 -5.97
CA TYR A 392 21.47 -7.46 -5.02
C TYR A 392 21.75 -8.97 -5.16
N PHE A 393 21.68 -9.52 -6.37
CA PHE A 393 21.98 -10.94 -6.62
C PHE A 393 23.45 -11.33 -6.37
N LYS A 394 24.35 -10.36 -6.25
CA LYS A 394 25.76 -10.57 -5.89
C LYS A 394 26.04 -10.42 -4.39
N MET A 395 25.05 -10.04 -3.58
CA MET A 395 25.22 -9.99 -2.13
C MET A 395 25.34 -11.41 -1.60
N ILE A 396 26.51 -11.72 -1.03
CA ILE A 396 26.90 -13.10 -0.75
C ILE A 396 26.08 -13.75 0.36
N ASN A 397 25.34 -13.01 1.20
CA ASN A 397 24.42 -13.59 2.19
C ASN A 397 23.32 -12.59 2.60
N ASN A 398 22.11 -13.09 2.91
CA ASN A 398 21.00 -12.34 3.52
C ASN A 398 20.60 -11.02 2.83
N GLY A 399 20.60 -10.97 1.49
CA GLY A 399 20.21 -9.78 0.71
C GLY A 399 18.82 -9.23 1.08
N ILE A 400 17.88 -10.10 1.45
CA ILE A 400 16.54 -9.71 1.91
C ILE A 400 16.59 -8.89 3.20
N LEU A 401 17.38 -9.31 4.21
CA LEU A 401 17.48 -8.57 5.47
C LEU A 401 18.15 -7.21 5.27
N TRP A 402 19.16 -7.13 4.41
CA TRP A 402 19.77 -5.86 4.06
C TRP A 402 18.82 -4.94 3.30
N GLN A 403 17.99 -5.48 2.40
CA GLN A 403 16.95 -4.72 1.72
C GLN A 403 15.95 -4.12 2.71
N ILE A 404 15.48 -4.92 3.67
CA ILE A 404 14.58 -4.44 4.73
C ILE A 404 15.26 -3.36 5.58
N ILE A 405 16.52 -3.56 5.98
CA ILE A 405 17.30 -2.55 6.74
C ILE A 405 17.41 -1.25 5.96
N MET A 406 17.72 -1.31 4.66
CA MET A 406 17.81 -0.11 3.80
C MET A 406 16.46 0.59 3.68
N GLU A 407 15.38 -0.16 3.51
CA GLU A 407 14.02 0.39 3.45
C GLU A 407 13.68 1.08 4.76
N ILE A 408 13.91 0.44 5.91
CA ILE A 408 13.68 1.04 7.24
C ILE A 408 14.47 2.33 7.41
N ILE A 409 15.76 2.30 7.06
CA ILE A 409 16.60 3.50 7.08
C ILE A 409 15.99 4.59 6.20
N GLU A 410 15.53 4.28 4.99
CA GLU A 410 14.83 5.24 4.12
C GLU A 410 13.52 5.78 4.71
N ILE A 411 12.78 4.99 5.52
CA ILE A 411 11.58 5.48 6.25
C ILE A 411 11.94 6.51 7.34
N TYR A 412 13.07 6.28 8.01
CA TYR A 412 13.51 7.08 9.16
C TYR A 412 14.38 8.29 8.76
N LEU A 413 14.97 8.28 7.57
CA LEU A 413 15.70 9.40 6.95
C LEU A 413 14.79 10.36 6.17
#